data_AF-A0A9D9SA43-F1
#
_entry.id   AF-A0A9D9SA43-F1
#
_cell.length_a   1.000
_cell.length_b   1.000
_cell.length_c   1.000
_cell.angle_alpha   90.00
_cell.angle_beta   90.00
_cell.angle_gamma   90.00
#
_symmetry.space_group_name_H-M   'P 1'
#
loop_
_entity.id
_entity.type
_entity.pdbx_description
1 polymer ?
#
loop_
_entity_poly.entity_id
_entity_poly.type
_entity_poly.pdbx_seq_one_letter_code
_entity_poly.pdbx_strand_id
1 'polypeptide(L)'
;MAQIFNKSANNIAKISMIMAVVLAGTAFFAYTQIARSSYLTGRYLEKQQPVQFSHKHHVGDDGIDCRYCHTSVETTASAGMPPTQTCMNCHSQIWADSPYLEPVRASFRDNKPIEWERVHDLPEYSYFNHSIHVAKGVGCSTCHGQIDNMPAVYQENTLQMEWCLACHRAPENFIRPKSEIYNMQWQDGDLDAAERTKLKADYKIRSKEMMTSCSTCHR
;
A
#
# COMPACT_ATOMS: atom_id res chain seq x y z
N MET A 1 0.80 -36.75 59.85
CA MET A 1 0.36 -36.70 58.44
C MET A 1 1.50 -37.16 57.56
N ALA A 2 1.27 -38.09 56.63
CA ALA A 2 2.31 -38.57 55.71
C ALA A 2 2.60 -37.50 54.64
N GLN A 3 3.87 -37.31 54.29
CA GLN A 3 4.28 -36.37 53.24
C GLN A 3 3.86 -36.91 51.87
N ILE A 4 2.89 -36.25 51.23
CA ILE A 4 2.31 -36.68 49.96
C ILE A 4 3.19 -36.29 48.76
N PHE A 5 3.89 -35.14 48.81
CA PHE A 5 4.77 -34.65 47.75
C PHE A 5 6.22 -34.49 48.22
N ASN A 6 7.18 -34.88 47.36
CA ASN A 6 8.61 -34.69 47.63
C ASN A 6 8.98 -33.18 47.64
N LYS A 7 10.09 -32.82 48.29
CA LYS A 7 10.52 -31.41 48.39
C LYS A 7 10.79 -30.76 47.01
N SER A 8 11.17 -31.56 46.00
CA SER A 8 11.38 -31.10 44.62
C SER A 8 10.10 -30.68 43.90
N ALA A 9 8.92 -31.15 44.34
CA ALA A 9 7.64 -30.80 43.73
C ALA A 9 7.39 -29.29 43.73
N ASN A 10 7.89 -28.55 44.74
CA ASN A 10 7.77 -27.10 44.80
C ASN A 10 8.57 -26.40 43.68
N ASN A 11 9.78 -26.89 43.39
CA ASN A 11 10.59 -26.36 42.29
C ASN A 11 10.03 -26.76 40.93
N ILE A 12 9.54 -28.00 40.79
CA ILE A 12 8.89 -28.47 39.56
C ILE A 12 7.65 -27.62 39.26
N ALA A 13 6.77 -27.38 40.24
CA ALA A 13 5.57 -26.57 40.06
C ALA A 13 5.91 -25.11 39.67
N LYS A 14 6.92 -24.50 40.31
CA LYS A 14 7.37 -23.14 39.95
C LYS A 14 7.92 -23.08 38.53
N ILE A 15 8.80 -24.01 38.16
CA ILE A 15 9.38 -24.07 36.81
C ILE A 15 8.29 -24.35 35.77
N SER A 16 7.34 -25.26 36.03
CA SER A 16 6.27 -25.56 35.09
C SER A 16 5.34 -24.38 34.86
N MET A 17 5.03 -23.58 35.90
CA MET A 17 4.24 -22.35 35.74
C MET A 17 4.99 -21.31 34.90
N ILE A 18 6.27 -21.07 35.18
CA ILE A 18 7.10 -20.14 34.40
C ILE A 18 7.20 -20.62 32.95
N MET A 19 7.49 -21.90 32.73
CA MET A 19 7.55 -22.50 31.40
C MET A 19 6.23 -22.36 30.64
N ALA A 20 5.08 -22.59 31.30
CA ALA A 20 3.78 -22.43 30.67
C ALA A 20 3.54 -20.98 30.22
N VAL A 21 3.88 -19.99 31.06
CA VAL A 21 3.75 -18.57 30.70
C VAL A 21 4.69 -18.20 29.56
N VAL A 22 5.94 -18.65 29.60
CA VAL A 22 6.92 -18.40 28.53
C VAL A 22 6.49 -19.04 27.22
N LEU A 23 6.03 -20.30 27.24
CA LEU A 23 5.53 -21.00 26.05
C LEU A 23 4.28 -20.33 25.47
N ALA A 24 3.33 -19.91 26.32
CA ALA A 24 2.16 -19.18 25.86
C ALA A 24 2.53 -17.82 25.25
N GLY A 25 3.43 -17.07 25.89
CA GLY A 25 3.90 -15.78 25.40
C GLY A 25 4.67 -15.90 24.08
N THR A 26 5.54 -16.91 23.95
CA THR A 26 6.29 -17.17 22.71
C THR A 26 5.38 -17.66 21.58
N ALA A 27 4.42 -18.54 21.86
CA ALA A 27 3.43 -18.98 20.88
C ALA A 27 2.56 -17.82 20.39
N PHE A 28 2.09 -16.96 21.30
CA PHE A 28 1.34 -15.76 20.95
C PHE A 28 2.18 -14.80 20.10
N PHE A 29 3.42 -14.53 20.50
CA PHE A 29 4.33 -13.69 19.72
C PHE A 29 4.55 -14.27 18.32
N ALA A 30 4.88 -15.56 18.20
CA ALA A 30 5.08 -16.23 16.92
C ALA A 30 3.84 -16.15 16.03
N TYR A 31 2.64 -16.38 16.60
CA TYR A 31 1.38 -16.23 15.88
C TYR A 31 1.21 -14.81 15.32
N THR A 32 1.47 -13.77 16.12
CA THR A 32 1.35 -12.38 15.65
C THR A 32 2.35 -12.03 14.54
N GLN A 33 3.58 -12.54 14.63
CA GLN A 33 4.60 -12.30 13.60
C GLN A 33 4.25 -13.00 12.28
N ILE A 34 3.76 -14.24 12.35
CA ILE A 34 3.30 -14.98 11.17
C ILE A 34 2.09 -14.27 10.55
N ALA A 35 1.09 -13.92 11.36
CA ALA A 35 -0.12 -13.22 10.91
C ALA A 35 0.17 -11.87 10.21
N ARG A 36 1.25 -11.18 10.61
CA ARG A 36 1.69 -9.90 10.03
C ARG A 36 2.76 -10.04 8.95
N SER A 37 3.22 -11.25 8.67
CA SER A 37 4.30 -11.51 7.72
C SER A 37 3.89 -11.16 6.29
N SER A 38 4.87 -10.83 5.44
CA SER A 38 4.65 -10.64 4.00
C SER A 38 4.04 -11.88 3.34
N TYR A 39 4.37 -13.07 3.83
CA TYR A 39 3.85 -14.33 3.32
C TYR A 39 2.33 -14.44 3.43
N LEU A 40 1.74 -14.09 4.58
CA LEU A 40 0.28 -14.15 4.76
C LEU A 40 -0.44 -12.92 4.22
N THR A 41 0.22 -11.77 4.18
CA THR A 41 -0.38 -10.52 3.68
C THR A 41 -0.27 -10.35 2.17
N GLY A 42 0.54 -11.17 1.49
CA GLY A 42 0.81 -11.02 0.05
C GLY A 42 1.67 -9.80 -0.29
N ARG A 43 2.30 -9.17 0.71
CA ARG A 43 3.27 -8.08 0.47
C ARG A 43 4.43 -8.64 -0.35
N TYR A 44 4.89 -7.89 -1.36
CA TYR A 44 5.91 -8.32 -2.32
C TYR A 44 5.50 -9.49 -3.24
N LEU A 45 4.25 -9.93 -3.21
CA LEU A 45 3.76 -10.93 -4.17
C LEU A 45 3.33 -10.23 -5.46
N GLU A 46 4.00 -10.58 -6.55
CA GLU A 46 3.60 -10.18 -7.90
C GLU A 46 2.43 -11.04 -8.36
N LYS A 47 1.29 -10.39 -8.64
CA LYS A 47 0.11 -11.08 -9.19
C LYS A 47 0.25 -11.18 -10.71
N GLN A 48 -0.06 -12.35 -11.26
CA GLN A 48 -0.14 -12.53 -12.70
C GLN A 48 -1.27 -11.65 -13.25
N GLN A 49 -0.95 -10.84 -14.25
CA GLN A 49 -1.89 -9.92 -14.91
C GLN A 49 -2.30 -10.48 -16.27
N PRO A 50 -3.49 -10.13 -16.79
CA PRO A 50 -3.92 -10.52 -18.14
C PRO A 50 -3.01 -9.95 -19.24
N VAL A 51 -2.34 -8.82 -18.95
CA VAL A 51 -1.34 -8.17 -19.80
C VAL A 51 -0.10 -7.93 -18.95
N GLN A 52 1.08 -8.28 -19.46
CA GLN A 52 2.36 -8.05 -18.79
C GLN A 52 2.77 -6.56 -18.88
N PHE A 53 1.99 -5.71 -18.21
CA PHE A 53 2.22 -4.26 -18.19
C PHE A 53 3.36 -3.89 -17.25
N SER A 54 4.37 -3.19 -17.78
CA SER A 54 5.53 -2.73 -17.02
C SER A 54 5.42 -1.25 -16.66
N HIS A 55 5.25 -0.94 -15.38
CA HIS A 55 5.32 0.45 -14.90
C HIS A 55 6.76 0.98 -15.00
N LYS A 56 7.77 0.13 -14.78
CA LYS A 56 9.16 0.51 -14.99
C LYS A 56 9.39 1.08 -16.40
N HIS A 57 8.87 0.42 -17.42
CA HIS A 57 9.05 0.91 -18.79
C HIS A 57 8.32 2.24 -19.03
N HIS A 58 7.03 2.31 -18.72
CA HIS A 58 6.22 3.48 -19.05
C HIS A 58 6.53 4.70 -18.19
N VAL A 59 6.82 4.51 -16.90
CA VAL A 59 7.06 5.61 -15.95
C VAL A 59 8.55 5.86 -15.77
N GLY A 60 9.33 4.80 -15.51
CA GLY A 60 10.76 4.94 -15.23
C GLY A 60 11.60 5.22 -16.47
N ASP A 61 11.39 4.48 -17.56
CA ASP A 61 12.19 4.62 -18.77
C ASP A 61 11.64 5.75 -19.68
N ASP A 62 10.32 5.81 -19.90
CA ASP A 62 9.68 6.76 -20.83
C ASP A 62 9.17 8.07 -20.17
N GLY A 63 9.10 8.13 -18.85
CA GLY A 63 8.71 9.35 -18.11
C GLY A 63 7.23 9.72 -18.20
N ILE A 64 6.33 8.77 -18.48
CA ILE A 64 4.89 9.04 -18.55
C ILE A 64 4.35 9.37 -17.14
N ASP A 65 3.70 10.52 -17.02
CA ASP A 65 3.06 10.96 -15.78
C ASP A 65 1.94 9.99 -15.36
N CYS A 66 1.89 9.67 -14.06
CA CYS A 66 0.93 8.73 -13.47
C CYS A 66 -0.54 9.02 -13.85
N ARG A 67 -0.90 10.30 -13.99
CA ARG A 67 -2.27 10.74 -14.26
C ARG A 67 -2.70 10.51 -15.70
N TYR A 68 -1.77 10.23 -16.61
CA TYR A 68 -2.12 9.88 -17.99
C TYR A 68 -3.02 8.63 -18.03
N CYS A 69 -2.69 7.63 -17.19
CA CYS A 69 -3.47 6.41 -17.04
C CYS A 69 -4.46 6.48 -15.87
N HIS A 70 -4.05 7.03 -14.73
CA HIS A 70 -4.86 7.11 -13.50
C HIS A 70 -5.54 8.48 -13.37
N THR A 71 -6.39 8.79 -14.34
CA THR A 71 -6.94 10.15 -14.55
C THR A 71 -7.83 10.66 -13.41
N SER A 72 -8.42 9.76 -12.61
CA SER A 72 -9.36 10.12 -11.54
C SER A 72 -8.71 10.23 -10.16
N VAL A 73 -7.39 10.06 -10.06
CA VAL A 73 -6.64 10.04 -8.79
C VAL A 73 -6.74 11.35 -8.01
N GLU A 74 -6.85 12.48 -8.71
CA GLU A 74 -6.94 13.82 -8.10
C GLU A 74 -8.36 14.23 -7.70
N THR A 75 -9.38 13.56 -8.23
CA THR A 75 -10.77 14.04 -8.17
C THR A 75 -11.71 13.07 -7.46
N THR A 76 -11.41 11.77 -7.47
CA THR A 76 -12.31 10.75 -6.94
C THR A 76 -11.65 9.86 -5.89
N ALA A 77 -12.45 8.99 -5.27
CA ALA A 77 -11.98 8.08 -4.25
C ALA A 77 -11.06 6.97 -4.80
N SER A 78 -11.26 6.58 -6.06
CA SER A 78 -10.48 5.57 -6.75
C SER A 78 -9.57 6.23 -7.78
N ALA A 79 -8.31 5.79 -7.88
CA ALA A 79 -7.41 6.24 -8.95
C ALA A 79 -7.89 5.81 -10.36
N GLY A 80 -8.81 4.83 -10.41
CA GLY A 80 -9.31 4.26 -11.66
C GLY A 80 -8.28 3.37 -12.34
N MET A 81 -8.76 2.48 -13.20
CA MET A 81 -7.92 1.74 -14.15
C MET A 81 -8.13 2.34 -15.54
N PRO A 82 -7.05 2.49 -16.34
CA PRO A 82 -7.18 3.06 -17.67
C PRO A 82 -8.07 2.16 -18.55
N PRO A 83 -8.94 2.74 -19.38
CA PRO A 83 -9.63 1.99 -20.42
C PRO A 83 -8.62 1.51 -21.47
N THR A 84 -8.98 0.47 -22.21
CA THR A 84 -8.15 -0.09 -23.29
C THR A 84 -7.76 0.96 -24.34
N GLN A 85 -8.60 1.98 -24.56
CA GLN A 85 -8.31 3.10 -25.44
C GLN A 85 -6.99 3.82 -25.08
N THR A 86 -6.71 4.00 -23.79
CA THR A 86 -5.47 4.66 -23.34
C THR A 86 -4.23 3.90 -23.83
N CYS A 87 -4.27 2.56 -23.78
CA CYS A 87 -3.19 1.72 -24.31
C CYS A 87 -3.08 1.88 -25.84
N MET A 88 -4.21 1.88 -26.53
CA MET A 88 -4.26 1.93 -28.01
C MET A 88 -3.90 3.29 -28.61
N ASN A 89 -3.90 4.37 -27.82
CA ASN A 89 -3.41 5.68 -28.26
C ASN A 89 -1.98 5.61 -28.83
N CYS A 90 -1.15 4.74 -28.26
CA CYS A 90 0.22 4.49 -28.74
C CYS A 90 0.33 3.12 -29.42
N HIS A 91 -0.19 2.06 -28.79
CA HIS A 91 0.01 0.68 -29.25
C HIS A 91 -0.72 0.28 -30.53
N SER A 92 -1.49 1.20 -31.13
CA SER A 92 -1.93 1.09 -32.52
C SER A 92 -0.79 1.28 -33.53
N GLN A 93 0.33 1.88 -33.11
CA GLN A 93 1.48 2.19 -33.96
C GLN A 93 2.79 1.62 -33.41
N ILE A 94 2.99 1.65 -32.09
CA ILE A 94 4.20 1.13 -31.45
C ILE A 94 3.98 -0.31 -30.94
N TRP A 95 4.91 -1.21 -31.28
CA TRP A 95 4.83 -2.62 -30.89
C TRP A 95 3.50 -3.29 -31.28
N ALA A 96 2.84 -2.78 -32.33
CA ALA A 96 1.47 -3.13 -32.68
C ALA A 96 1.26 -4.64 -32.93
N ASP A 97 2.30 -5.34 -33.39
CA ASP A 97 2.27 -6.78 -33.67
C ASP A 97 2.83 -7.66 -32.54
N SER A 98 3.20 -7.06 -31.40
CA SER A 98 3.75 -7.81 -30.26
C SER A 98 2.73 -8.85 -29.76
N PRO A 99 3.12 -10.12 -29.55
CA PRO A 99 2.21 -11.13 -29.03
C PRO A 99 1.72 -10.80 -27.61
N TYR A 100 2.54 -10.08 -26.82
CA TYR A 100 2.18 -9.66 -25.46
C TYR A 100 1.03 -8.65 -25.41
N LEU A 101 0.76 -7.94 -26.51
CA LEU A 101 -0.33 -6.97 -26.61
C LEU A 101 -1.62 -7.56 -27.21
N GLU A 102 -1.65 -8.85 -27.54
CA GLU A 102 -2.88 -9.47 -28.04
C GLU A 102 -4.07 -9.29 -27.11
N PRO A 103 -3.97 -9.43 -25.77
CA PRO A 103 -5.12 -9.20 -24.91
C PRO A 103 -5.63 -7.75 -24.97
N VAL A 104 -4.74 -6.76 -25.17
CA VAL A 104 -5.11 -5.35 -25.35
C VAL A 104 -5.84 -5.16 -26.69
N ARG A 105 -5.31 -5.71 -27.78
CA ARG A 105 -5.94 -5.64 -29.11
C ARG A 105 -7.29 -6.35 -29.14
N ALA A 106 -7.39 -7.53 -28.52
CA ALA A 106 -8.64 -8.27 -28.40
C ALA A 106 -9.67 -7.47 -27.58
N SER A 107 -9.25 -6.91 -26.45
CA SER A 107 -10.10 -6.02 -25.63
C SER A 107 -10.63 -4.84 -26.44
N PHE A 108 -9.79 -4.22 -27.29
CA PHE A 108 -10.15 -3.09 -28.13
C PHE A 108 -11.12 -3.49 -29.26
N ARG A 109 -10.81 -4.56 -29.99
CA ARG A 109 -11.61 -5.08 -31.11
C ARG A 109 -13.00 -5.55 -30.65
N ASP A 110 -13.04 -6.26 -29.52
CA ASP A 110 -14.25 -6.93 -29.03
C ASP A 110 -15.04 -6.05 -28.05
N ASN A 111 -14.53 -4.84 -27.75
CA ASN A 111 -15.09 -3.88 -26.79
C ASN A 111 -15.36 -4.49 -25.41
N LYS A 112 -14.46 -5.37 -24.95
CA LYS A 112 -14.52 -6.02 -23.64
C LYS A 112 -13.37 -5.50 -22.78
N PRO A 113 -13.63 -4.86 -21.63
CA PRO A 113 -12.57 -4.35 -20.77
C PRO A 113 -11.59 -5.43 -20.33
N ILE A 114 -10.33 -5.04 -20.12
CA ILE A 114 -9.31 -5.92 -19.52
C ILE A 114 -9.66 -6.14 -18.05
N GLU A 115 -9.76 -7.40 -17.64
CA GLU A 115 -10.03 -7.80 -16.26
C GLU A 115 -8.72 -7.83 -15.45
N TRP A 116 -8.31 -6.68 -14.95
CA TRP A 116 -7.09 -6.54 -14.15
C TRP A 116 -7.23 -7.19 -12.77
N GLU A 117 -6.15 -7.85 -12.32
CA GLU A 117 -6.04 -8.37 -10.97
C GLU A 117 -5.58 -7.27 -10.03
N ARG A 118 -6.45 -6.85 -9.10
CA ARG A 118 -6.13 -5.76 -8.18
C ARG A 118 -5.02 -6.19 -7.20
N VAL A 119 -3.93 -5.43 -7.16
CA VAL A 119 -2.81 -5.68 -6.22
C VAL A 119 -3.11 -5.12 -4.84
N HIS A 120 -3.49 -3.84 -4.76
CA HIS A 120 -3.85 -3.16 -3.52
C HIS A 120 -5.34 -3.29 -3.27
N ASP A 121 -5.76 -4.30 -2.52
CA ASP A 121 -7.17 -4.60 -2.27
C ASP A 121 -7.50 -4.45 -0.78
N LEU A 122 -8.02 -3.27 -0.43
CA LEU A 122 -8.49 -3.01 0.93
C LEU A 122 -9.87 -3.65 1.14
N PRO A 123 -10.18 -4.13 2.36
CA PRO A 123 -11.49 -4.68 2.65
C PRO A 123 -12.62 -3.66 2.41
N GLU A 124 -13.78 -4.13 1.95
CA GLU A 124 -14.91 -3.26 1.58
C GLU A 124 -15.47 -2.43 2.74
N TYR A 125 -15.29 -2.86 3.99
CA TYR A 125 -15.66 -2.10 5.19
C TYR A 125 -14.69 -0.94 5.49
N SER A 126 -13.67 -0.74 4.66
CA SER A 126 -12.73 0.38 4.71
C SER A 126 -12.86 1.23 3.46
N TYR A 127 -13.47 2.39 3.59
CA TYR A 127 -13.53 3.40 2.56
C TYR A 127 -12.21 4.19 2.48
N PHE A 128 -11.50 4.01 1.38
CA PHE A 128 -10.32 4.81 1.03
C PHE A 128 -10.66 5.86 -0.05
N ASN A 129 -10.01 7.02 0.01
CA ASN A 129 -10.23 8.09 -0.96
C ASN A 129 -8.89 8.66 -1.45
N HIS A 130 -8.54 8.45 -2.72
CA HIS A 130 -7.28 8.94 -3.29
C HIS A 130 -7.19 10.47 -3.31
N SER A 131 -8.23 11.16 -3.79
CA SER A 131 -8.16 12.60 -4.05
C SER A 131 -7.82 13.43 -2.81
N ILE A 132 -8.29 13.03 -1.63
CA ILE A 132 -7.95 13.76 -0.40
C ILE A 132 -6.47 13.62 -0.02
N HIS A 133 -5.84 12.46 -0.24
CA HIS A 133 -4.43 12.25 0.09
C HIS A 133 -3.53 13.06 -0.83
N VAL A 134 -3.81 13.00 -2.13
CA VAL A 134 -3.13 13.80 -3.15
C VAL A 134 -3.31 15.30 -2.87
N ALA A 135 -4.54 15.76 -2.62
CA ALA A 135 -4.82 17.16 -2.32
C ALA A 135 -4.14 17.67 -1.04
N LYS A 136 -3.80 16.77 -0.12
CA LYS A 136 -3.09 17.05 1.15
C LYS A 136 -1.60 16.75 1.10
N GLY A 137 -1.04 16.52 -0.11
CA GLY A 137 0.39 16.45 -0.33
C GLY A 137 1.01 15.10 0.01
N VAL A 138 0.26 14.01 -0.04
CA VAL A 138 0.83 12.65 0.07
C VAL A 138 1.20 12.17 -1.34
N GLY A 139 2.47 11.84 -1.54
CA GLY A 139 2.96 11.37 -2.84
C GLY A 139 2.69 9.88 -3.10
N CYS A 140 2.72 9.48 -4.37
CA CYS A 140 2.43 8.11 -4.78
C CYS A 140 3.41 7.10 -4.18
N SER A 141 4.70 7.44 -4.15
CA SER A 141 5.77 6.56 -3.67
C SER A 141 5.67 6.21 -2.19
N THR A 142 5.08 7.10 -1.37
CA THR A 142 4.87 6.84 0.06
C THR A 142 3.95 5.65 0.30
N CYS A 143 2.92 5.46 -0.53
CA CYS A 143 1.94 4.39 -0.37
C CYS A 143 2.24 3.18 -1.26
N HIS A 144 2.61 3.40 -2.51
CA HIS A 144 2.76 2.34 -3.51
C HIS A 144 4.21 1.88 -3.70
N GLY A 145 5.19 2.50 -3.04
CA GLY A 145 6.60 2.23 -3.28
C GLY A 145 7.09 2.82 -4.61
N GLN A 146 8.27 2.39 -5.03
CA GLN A 146 8.89 2.85 -6.27
C GLN A 146 8.31 2.15 -7.51
N ILE A 147 7.06 2.50 -7.85
CA ILE A 147 6.32 1.96 -9.00
C ILE A 147 7.07 2.15 -10.33
N ASP A 148 7.81 3.25 -10.46
CA ASP A 148 8.71 3.54 -11.59
C ASP A 148 9.87 2.55 -11.72
N ASN A 149 10.12 1.73 -10.70
CA ASN A 149 11.09 0.64 -10.71
C ASN A 149 10.43 -0.74 -10.67
N MET A 150 9.11 -0.83 -10.84
CA MET A 150 8.36 -2.09 -10.80
C MET A 150 7.97 -2.58 -12.21
N PRO A 151 8.63 -3.65 -12.73
CA PRO A 151 8.17 -4.31 -13.95
C PRO A 151 6.83 -5.00 -13.78
N ALA A 152 6.53 -5.51 -12.59
CA ALA A 152 5.22 -5.99 -12.18
C ALA A 152 4.88 -5.35 -10.84
N VAL A 153 3.65 -4.86 -10.69
CA VAL A 153 3.24 -4.19 -9.46
C VAL A 153 3.05 -5.23 -8.37
N TYR A 154 3.64 -4.96 -7.21
CA TYR A 154 3.39 -5.67 -5.97
C TYR A 154 3.05 -4.65 -4.88
N GLN A 155 2.51 -5.14 -3.77
CA GLN A 155 2.21 -4.30 -2.64
C GLN A 155 3.49 -4.07 -1.81
N GLU A 156 4.03 -2.85 -1.85
CA GLU A 156 5.24 -2.46 -1.09
C GLU A 156 4.95 -2.22 0.39
N ASN A 157 3.80 -1.63 0.74
CA ASN A 157 3.45 -1.33 2.14
C ASN A 157 2.39 -2.29 2.68
N THR A 158 2.29 -2.48 3.99
CA THR A 158 1.32 -3.44 4.55
C THR A 158 -0.13 -3.03 4.33
N LEU A 159 -0.40 -1.71 4.24
CA LEU A 159 -1.73 -1.11 4.17
C LEU A 159 -2.70 -1.59 5.28
N GLN A 160 -2.14 -2.13 6.36
CA GLN A 160 -2.91 -2.48 7.54
C GLN A 160 -3.29 -1.21 8.30
N MET A 161 -4.35 -1.30 9.10
CA MET A 161 -4.85 -0.18 9.90
C MET A 161 -3.74 0.50 10.72
N GLU A 162 -2.81 -0.25 11.30
CA GLU A 162 -1.70 0.32 12.08
C GLU A 162 -0.77 1.20 11.25
N TRP A 163 -0.53 0.85 9.99
CA TRP A 163 0.29 1.63 9.06
C TRP A 163 -0.43 2.91 8.65
N CYS A 164 -1.72 2.83 8.29
CA CYS A 164 -2.54 4.00 7.98
C CYS A 164 -2.61 4.96 9.18
N LEU A 165 -2.83 4.41 10.38
CA LEU A 165 -2.88 5.20 11.61
C LEU A 165 -1.53 5.82 11.98
N ALA A 166 -0.40 5.18 11.69
CA ALA A 166 0.90 5.78 11.92
C ALA A 166 1.03 7.10 11.14
N CYS A 167 0.64 7.10 9.86
CA CYS A 167 0.58 8.31 9.03
C CYS A 167 -0.46 9.31 9.55
N HIS A 168 -1.68 8.88 9.83
CA HIS A 168 -2.74 9.79 10.32
C HIS A 168 -2.43 10.40 11.69
N ARG A 169 -1.55 9.80 12.50
CA ARG A 169 -1.12 10.36 13.79
C ARG A 169 0.00 11.39 13.66
N ALA A 170 0.83 11.29 12.62
CA ALA A 170 1.97 12.16 12.37
C ALA A 170 2.16 12.43 10.86
N PRO A 171 1.19 13.08 10.20
CA PRO A 171 1.20 13.27 8.75
C PRO A 171 2.37 14.13 8.25
N GLU A 172 2.90 15.02 9.08
CA GLU A 172 4.08 15.85 8.81
C GLU A 172 5.30 15.04 8.35
N ASN A 173 5.37 13.76 8.73
CA ASN A 173 6.48 12.87 8.35
C ASN A 173 6.34 12.35 6.92
N PHE A 174 5.16 12.46 6.30
CA PHE A 174 4.82 11.80 5.03
C PHE A 174 4.32 12.76 3.95
N ILE A 175 4.00 14.00 4.31
CA ILE A 175 3.58 15.03 3.35
C ILE A 175 4.79 15.68 2.67
N ARG A 176 4.57 16.13 1.43
CA ARG A 176 5.54 16.81 0.58
C ARG A 176 4.87 17.96 -0.18
N PRO A 177 5.64 18.85 -0.84
CA PRO A 177 5.07 19.90 -1.68
C PRO A 177 4.20 19.33 -2.79
N LYS A 178 3.12 20.03 -3.15
CA LYS A 178 2.19 19.58 -4.21
C LYS A 178 2.87 19.38 -5.58
N SER A 179 3.95 20.08 -5.86
CA SER A 179 4.75 19.89 -7.08
C SER A 179 5.44 18.52 -7.14
N GLU A 180 5.64 17.87 -6.00
CA GLU A 180 6.45 16.65 -5.86
C GLU A 180 5.61 15.40 -5.59
N ILE A 181 4.28 15.50 -5.66
CA ILE A 181 3.35 14.38 -5.41
C ILE A 181 3.63 13.20 -6.36
N TYR A 182 3.86 13.52 -7.64
CA TYR A 182 4.08 12.54 -8.72
C TYR A 182 5.56 12.28 -8.99
N ASN A 183 6.45 12.97 -8.28
CA ASN A 183 7.88 12.71 -8.36
C ASN A 183 8.20 11.45 -7.55
N MET A 184 8.49 10.36 -8.26
CA MET A 184 8.86 9.08 -7.66
C MET A 184 10.25 9.13 -7.00
N GLN A 185 11.11 10.06 -7.43
CA GLN A 185 12.47 10.22 -6.92
C GLN A 185 12.57 11.11 -5.68
N TRP A 186 11.43 11.62 -5.18
CA TRP A 186 11.36 12.42 -3.95
C TRP A 186 11.89 11.66 -2.74
N GLN A 187 12.70 12.31 -1.90
CA GLN A 187 13.23 11.74 -0.67
C GLN A 187 12.76 12.53 0.56
N ASP A 188 12.52 11.82 1.66
CA ASP A 188 12.05 12.46 2.90
C ASP A 188 13.11 13.41 3.52
N GLY A 189 14.38 13.31 3.12
CA GLY A 189 15.44 14.22 3.54
C GLY A 189 15.30 15.65 3.00
N ASP A 190 14.41 15.88 2.03
CA ASP A 190 14.28 17.13 1.31
C ASP A 190 13.52 18.22 2.09
N LEU A 191 12.94 17.90 3.25
CA LEU A 191 12.23 18.85 4.10
C LEU A 191 12.71 18.84 5.56
N ASP A 192 12.97 20.03 6.08
CA ASP A 192 13.21 20.22 7.50
C ASP A 192 11.91 20.18 8.33
N ALA A 193 12.05 20.17 9.66
CA ALA A 193 10.90 20.09 10.57
C ALA A 193 9.98 21.34 10.52
N ALA A 194 10.54 22.51 10.22
CA ALA A 194 9.78 23.75 10.10
C ALA A 194 8.94 23.76 8.81
N GLU A 195 9.52 23.31 7.71
CA GLU A 195 8.85 23.15 6.42
C GLU A 195 7.72 22.14 6.51
N ARG A 196 7.94 20.98 7.15
CA ARG A 196 6.89 19.98 7.39
C ARG A 196 5.73 20.54 8.21
N THR A 197 6.04 21.30 9.25
CA THR A 197 5.03 21.97 10.08
C THR A 197 4.25 23.01 9.28
N LYS A 198 4.95 23.78 8.44
CA LYS A 198 4.35 24.76 7.54
C LYS A 198 3.42 24.10 6.52
N LEU A 199 3.86 23.02 5.86
CA LEU A 199 3.03 22.28 4.91
C LEU A 199 1.76 21.74 5.57
N LYS A 200 1.86 21.18 6.78
CA LYS A 200 0.71 20.69 7.54
C LYS A 200 -0.32 21.81 7.79
N ALA A 201 0.15 23.00 8.14
CA ALA A 201 -0.68 24.18 8.35
C ALA A 201 -1.29 24.69 7.03
N ASP A 202 -0.47 24.89 6.00
CA ASP A 202 -0.86 25.39 4.68
C ASP A 202 -1.91 24.48 4.02
N TYR A 203 -1.75 23.16 4.18
CA TYR A 203 -2.68 22.17 3.64
C TYR A 203 -3.90 21.97 4.51
N LYS A 204 -4.01 22.65 5.66
CA LYS A 204 -5.15 22.56 6.58
C LYS A 204 -5.46 21.08 6.88
N ILE A 205 -4.43 20.34 7.28
CA ILE A 205 -4.57 18.94 7.67
C ILE A 205 -5.35 18.91 9.00
N ARG A 206 -6.30 17.99 9.10
CA ARG A 206 -7.20 17.88 10.26
C ARG A 206 -6.42 17.42 11.50
N SER A 207 -7.05 17.55 12.67
CA SER A 207 -6.43 17.07 13.91
C SER A 207 -6.29 15.54 13.90
N LYS A 208 -5.36 15.05 14.71
CA LYS A 208 -5.12 13.61 14.91
C LYS A 208 -6.41 12.89 15.30
N GLU A 209 -7.18 13.45 16.23
CA GLU A 209 -8.41 12.86 16.77
C GLU A 209 -9.45 12.67 15.66
N MET A 210 -9.59 13.66 14.78
CA MET A 210 -10.51 13.56 13.64
C MET A 210 -10.00 12.53 12.62
N MET A 211 -8.72 12.57 12.25
CA MET A 211 -8.16 11.66 11.24
C MET A 211 -8.07 10.20 11.71
N THR A 212 -8.03 9.96 13.03
CA THR A 212 -8.02 8.61 13.61
C THR A 212 -9.41 8.16 14.09
N SER A 213 -10.46 8.95 13.87
CA SER A 213 -11.84 8.53 14.13
C SER A 213 -12.25 7.40 13.20
N CYS A 214 -13.03 6.42 13.70
CA CYS A 214 -13.57 5.33 12.89
C CYS A 214 -14.37 5.85 11.68
N SER A 215 -15.13 6.94 11.84
CA SER A 215 -15.93 7.54 10.76
C SER A 215 -15.12 8.08 9.58
N THR A 216 -13.79 8.18 9.72
CA THR A 216 -12.90 8.56 8.62
C THR A 216 -12.76 7.46 7.58
N CYS A 217 -12.77 6.20 7.99
CA CYS A 217 -12.49 5.04 7.12
C CYS A 217 -13.62 3.99 7.13
N HIS A 218 -14.35 3.84 8.23
CA HIS A 218 -15.36 2.79 8.43
C HIS A 218 -16.75 3.40 8.41
N ARG A 219 -17.36 3.43 7.22
CA ARG A 219 -18.67 4.06 6.95
C ARG A 219 -19.50 3.23 5.99
#